data_AF-A0A0G2AN87-F1
#
_entry.id   AF-A0A0G2AN87-F1
#
_cell.length_a   1.000
_cell.length_b   1.000
_cell.length_c   1.000
_cell.angle_alpha   90.00
_cell.angle_beta   90.00
_cell.angle_gamma   90.00
#
_symmetry.space_group_name_H-M   'P 1'
#
loop_
_entity.id
_entity.type
_entity.pdbx_description
1 polymer ?
#
loop_
_entity_poly.entity_id
_entity_poly.type
_entity_poly.pdbx_seq_one_letter_code
_entity_poly.pdbx_strand_id
1 'polypeptide(L)' 'MIWRVLLGLLVIIVGFFMVWKTVVFQDFFGVNAWAERKFGSGGTNTFYKLLGVLVAFLGMLIATNLISEVMQSLVGIFVR' A
#
# COMPACT_ATOMS: atom_id res chain seq x y z
N MET A 1 11.59 16.60 10.58
CA MET A 1 10.63 16.89 9.48
C MET A 1 11.05 16.25 8.16
N ILE A 2 12.22 16.58 7.59
CA ILE A 2 12.62 16.12 6.24
C ILE A 2 12.74 14.58 6.10
N TRP A 3 13.24 13.89 7.14
CA TRP A 3 13.50 12.44 7.09
C TRP A 3 12.22 11.60 6.94
N ARG A 4 11.11 12.06 7.52
CA ARG A 4 9.81 11.39 7.41
C ARG A 4 9.20 11.54 6.03
N VAL A 5 9.33 12.72 5.43
CA VAL A 5 8.89 12.98 4.07
C VAL A 5 9.67 12.11 3.09
N LEU A 6 11.00 12.01 3.26
CA LEU A 6 11.85 11.14 2.44
C LEU A 6 11.47 9.66 2.55
N LEU A 7 11.22 9.17 3.77
CA LEU A 7 10.75 7.79 3.99
C LEU A 7 9.37 7.54 3.36
N GLY A 8 8.42 8.45 3.55
CA GLY A 8 7.09 8.34 2.93
C GLY A 8 7.17 8.34 1.40
N LEU A 9 8.03 9.19 0.83
CA LEU A 9 8.26 9.27 -0.61
C LEU A 9 8.90 7.99 -1.16
N LEU A 10 9.83 7.37 -0.42
CA LEU A 10 10.39 6.08 -0.76
C LEU A 10 9.31 4.98 -0.78
N VAL A 11 8.41 4.97 0.21
CA VAL A 11 7.30 4.01 0.26
C VAL A 11 6.31 4.23 -0.91
N ILE A 12 6.04 5.49 -1.28
CA ILE A 12 5.22 5.80 -2.47
C ILE A 12 5.87 5.26 -3.73
N ILE A 13 7.18 5.46 -3.90
CA ILE A 13 7.92 4.93 -5.06
C ILE A 13 7.84 3.41 -5.11
N VAL A 14 7.99 2.72 -3.98
CA VAL A 14 7.86 1.26 -3.89
C VAL A 14 6.44 0.81 -4.26
N GLY A 15 5.41 1.47 -3.72
CA GLY A 15 4.02 1.18 -4.05
C GLY A 15 3.72 1.40 -5.53
N PHE A 16 4.24 2.47 -6.12
CA PHE A 16 4.15 2.74 -7.55
C PHE A 16 4.85 1.67 -8.38
N PHE A 17 6.04 1.23 -7.98
CA PHE A 17 6.76 0.14 -8.64
C PHE A 17 5.99 -1.18 -8.60
N MET A 18 5.30 -1.48 -7.48
CA MET A 18 4.41 -2.64 -7.38
C MET A 18 3.26 -2.58 -8.40
N VAL A 19 2.68 -1.40 -8.64
CA VAL A 19 1.62 -1.22 -9.63
C VAL A 19 2.15 -1.33 -11.07
N TRP A 20 3.29 -0.70 -11.35
CA TRP A 20 3.85 -0.65 -12.70
C TRP A 20 4.42 -2.01 -13.13
N LYS A 21 5.14 -2.70 -12.23
CA LYS A 21 5.78 -3.99 -12.48
C LYS A 21 5.06 -5.15 -11.78
N THR A 22 3.73 -5.19 -11.86
CA THR A 22 2.95 -6.29 -11.25
C THR A 22 3.34 -7.69 -11.73
N VAL A 23 3.80 -7.84 -12.98
CA VAL A 23 4.21 -9.15 -13.52
C VAL A 23 5.41 -9.71 -12.75
N VAL A 24 6.37 -8.84 -12.38
CA VAL A 24 7.55 -9.27 -11.58
C VAL A 24 7.12 -9.73 -10.19
N PHE A 25 6.15 -9.05 -9.59
CA PHE A 25 5.58 -9.48 -8.30
C PHE A 25 4.74 -10.75 -8.44
N GLN A 26 4.00 -10.92 -9.54
CA GLN A 26 3.26 -12.13 -9.82
C GLN A 26 4.18 -13.33 -10.06
N ASP A 27 5.31 -13.15 -10.76
CA ASP A 27 6.30 -14.21 -10.99
C ASP A 27 6.99 -14.62 -9.67
N PHE A 28 7.15 -13.67 -8.73
CA PHE A 28 7.79 -13.93 -7.44
C PHE A 28 6.85 -14.59 -6.42
N PHE A 29 5.58 -14.15 -6.35
CA PHE A 29 4.60 -14.62 -5.36
C PHE A 29 3.62 -15.67 -5.91
N GLY A 30 3.54 -15.84 -7.23
CA GLY A 30 2.64 -16.79 -7.88
C GLY A 30 1.21 -16.30 -8.06
N VAL A 31 0.37 -17.18 -8.62
CA VAL A 31 -1.04 -16.90 -8.87
C VAL A 31 -1.86 -17.06 -7.60
N ASN A 32 -2.68 -16.07 -7.25
CA ASN A 32 -3.52 -16.13 -6.07
C ASN A 32 -4.91 -16.69 -6.43
N ALA A 33 -5.20 -17.93 -6.04
CA ALA A 33 -6.47 -18.60 -6.30
C ALA A 33 -7.70 -17.90 -5.67
N TRP A 34 -7.53 -17.14 -4.59
CA TRP A 34 -8.63 -16.31 -4.05
C TRP A 34 -8.92 -15.12 -4.97
N ALA A 35 -7.88 -14.48 -5.50
CA ALA A 35 -8.01 -13.35 -6.40
C ALA A 35 -8.64 -13.76 -7.73
N GLU A 36 -8.21 -14.88 -8.32
CA GLU A 36 -8.82 -15.41 -9.56
C GLU A 36 -10.31 -15.74 -9.37
N ARG A 37 -10.70 -16.30 -8.20
CA ARG A 37 -12.12 -16.61 -7.92
C ARG A 37 -12.98 -15.36 -7.71
N LYS A 38 -12.41 -14.28 -7.18
CA LYS A 38 -13.16 -13.04 -6.85
C LYS A 38 -13.22 -12.07 -8.03
N PHE A 39 -12.13 -11.96 -8.78
CA PHE A 39 -11.95 -10.97 -9.85
C PHE A 39 -12.01 -11.59 -11.26
N GLY A 40 -12.10 -12.92 -11.37
CA GLY A 40 -12.10 -13.63 -12.65
C GLY A 40 -10.69 -13.86 -13.20
N SER A 41 -10.63 -14.25 -14.48
CA SER A 41 -9.36 -14.53 -15.18
C SER A 41 -8.43 -13.32 -15.18
N GLY A 42 -7.23 -13.47 -14.62
CA GLY A 42 -6.27 -12.38 -14.45
C GLY A 42 -6.50 -11.56 -13.18
N GLY A 43 -7.39 -12.02 -12.29
CA GLY A 43 -7.69 -11.40 -11.01
C GLY A 43 -6.48 -11.19 -10.11
N THR A 44 -5.48 -12.06 -10.22
CA THR A 44 -4.20 -11.96 -9.52
C THR A 44 -3.45 -10.67 -9.89
N ASN A 45 -3.45 -10.29 -11.17
CA ASN A 45 -2.81 -9.04 -11.62
C ASN A 45 -3.51 -7.83 -11.00
N THR A 46 -4.84 -7.82 -11.03
CA THR A 46 -5.65 -6.76 -10.44
C THR A 46 -5.43 -6.68 -8.94
N PHE A 47 -5.32 -7.82 -8.25
CA PHE A 47 -5.06 -7.87 -6.81
C PHE A 47 -3.71 -7.26 -6.43
N TYR A 48 -2.62 -7.61 -7.13
CA TYR A 48 -1.31 -7.03 -6.87
C TYR A 48 -1.25 -5.53 -7.17
N LYS A 49 -1.95 -5.07 -8.22
CA LYS A 49 -2.09 -3.62 -8.48
C LYS A 49 -2.83 -2.93 -7.36
N LEU A 50 -3.93 -3.52 -6.87
CA LEU A 50 -4.70 -2.95 -5.77
C LEU A 50 -3.87 -2.85 -4.48
N LEU A 51 -3.05 -3.87 -4.21
CA LEU A 51 -2.08 -3.86 -3.12
C LEU A 51 -1.04 -2.76 -3.29
N GLY A 52 -0.47 -2.60 -4.50
CA GLY A 52 0.50 -1.55 -4.79
C GLY A 52 -0.09 -0.14 -4.62
N VAL A 53 -1.34 0.07 -5.03
CA VAL A 53 -2.07 1.33 -4.81
C VAL A 53 -2.27 1.59 -3.31
N LEU A 54 -2.63 0.57 -2.53
CA LEU A 54 -2.73 0.69 -1.07
C LEU A 54 -1.40 1.05 -0.43
N VAL A 55 -0.30 0.43 -0.85
CA VAL A 55 1.05 0.74 -0.35
C VAL A 55 1.44 2.17 -0.69
N ALA A 56 1.17 2.63 -1.92
CA ALA A 56 1.41 4.02 -2.32
C ALA A 56 0.57 4.99 -1.48
N PHE A 57 -0.68 4.64 -1.19
CA PHE A 57 -1.58 5.43 -0.35
C PHE A 57 -1.07 5.52 1.10
N LEU A 58 -0.61 4.41 1.67
CA LEU A 58 0.04 4.38 2.98
C LEU A 58 1.32 5.22 2.99
N GLY A 59 2.11 5.18 1.93
CA GLY A 59 3.28 6.05 1.76
C GLY A 59 2.92 7.54 1.81
N MET A 60 1.80 7.95 1.19
CA MET A 60 1.29 9.32 1.27
C MET A 60 0.88 9.71 2.69
N LEU A 61 0.21 8.81 3.43
CA LEU A 61 -0.17 9.04 4.83
C LEU A 61 1.06 9.19 5.75
N ILE A 62 2.14 8.44 5.49
CA ILE A 62 3.41 8.56 6.21
C ILE A 62 4.10 9.90 5.87
N ALA A 63 4.15 10.25 4.58
CA ALA A 63 4.77 11.49 4.11
C ALA A 63 4.10 12.74 4.68
N THR A 64 2.78 12.74 4.79
CA THR A 64 1.96 13.86 5.30
C THR A 64 1.83 13.88 6.82
N ASN A 65 2.42 12.92 7.53
CA ASN A 65 2.31 12.79 9.00
C ASN A 65 0.88 12.56 9.53
N LEU A 66 -0.09 12.30 8.64
CA LEU A 66 -1.48 12.02 8.99
C LEU A 66 -1.61 10.80 9.91
N ILE A 67 -0.71 9.82 9.80
CA ILE A 67 -0.69 8.65 10.70
C ILE A 67 -0.51 9.04 12.17
N SER A 68 0.36 10.02 12.47
CA SER A 68 0.56 10.45 13.85
C SER A 68 -0.66 11.21 14.40
N GLU A 69 -1.35 11.97 13.56
CA GLU A 69 -2.60 12.66 13.93
C GLU A 69 -3.75 11.67 14.14
N VAL A 70 -3.90 10.68 13.26
CA VAL A 70 -4.91 9.62 13.39
C VAL A 70 -4.67 8.78 14.65
N MET A 71 -3.42 8.39 14.92
CA MET A 71 -3.09 7.64 16.15
C MET A 71 -3.39 8.45 17.41
N GLN A 72 -3.05 9.74 17.44
CA GLN A 72 -3.37 10.60 18.59
C GLN A 72 -4.87 10.76 18.79
N SER A 73 -5.64 10.90 17.70
CA SER A 73 -7.10 10.97 17.75
C SER A 73 -7.73 9.67 18.28
N LEU A 74 -7.27 8.51 17.79
CA LEU A 74 -7.77 7.21 18.24
C LEU A 74 -7.42 6.91 19.70
N VAL A 75 -6.19 7.24 20.13
CA VAL A 75 -5.78 7.12 21.54
C VAL A 75 -6.58 8.07 22.43
N GLY A 76 -6.86 9.30 21.98
CA GLY A 76 -7.68 10.26 22.72
C GLY A 76 -9.12 9.81 22.95
N ILE A 77 -9.67 8.95 22.07
CA ILE A 77 -11.00 8.34 22.26
C ILE A 77 -10.97 7.25 23.34
N PHE A 78 -9.88 6.49 23.45
CA PHE A 78 -9.74 5.41 24.43
C PHE A 78 -9.27 5.87 25.82
N VAL A 79 -8.57 7.00 25.90
CA VAL A 79 -8.03 7.58 27.15
C VAL A 79 -9.03 8.54 27.82
N ARG A 80 -10.21 8.75 27.22
CA ARG A 80 -11.30 9.53 27.82
C ARG A 80 -12.17 8.70 28.76
#